data_AF-A0A521W2J6-F1
#
_entry.id   AF-A0A521W2J6-F1
#
_cell.length_a   1.000
_cell.length_b   1.000
_cell.length_c   1.000
_cell.angle_alpha   90.00
_cell.angle_beta   90.00
_cell.angle_gamma   90.00
#
_symmetry.space_group_name_H-M   'P 1'
#
loop_
_entity.id
_entity.type
_entity.pdbx_description
1 polymer ?
#
loop_
_entity_poly.entity_id
_entity_poly.type
_entity_poly.pdbx_seq_one_letter_code
_entity_poly.pdbx_strand_id
1 'polypeptide(L)'
;MAQLINAGGRDSAALNMSAANGLYEEAVTLDPNNTAAHFGAALTGVLTVFSDPALFSVLNEIPTEGPSPPPFIGNVFSRVSLKQDLKQYGRDLQSQAESRLALMIKQQFPNRFDYIFTQSDTTLPPSFYQNVVEAKLLPALSTAIFHLQRVTQNQQFAFYITPDDAGGELQDSIRIDLTEIYVLLAVFQALHAEASAFVSYNIDYDPEDANAVENAWQVTSPFLALRTNGVQRMRDVRTSWIGMASSIQSGITYYSNETPHPGIDLIPYSPEAVQELSQLYAGMDSLIMVLSGPYQAYNDFNDDNVQEYLTINLKNYFDNAIANYKAKIPAYTVSVEAGNHGEYVAVLTWQATSFSNWIFPDPTFNGLLPGITTDAMLKQTFGITAADWEQSVRVGD
;
A
#
# COMPACT_ATOMS: atom_id res chain seq x y z
N MET A 1 11.43 -12.61 1.36
CA MET A 1 10.18 -12.83 2.11
C MET A 1 9.36 -14.01 1.61
N ALA A 2 9.01 -14.11 0.32
CA ALA A 2 8.32 -15.31 -0.22
C ALA A 2 9.11 -16.63 0.00
N GLN A 3 10.45 -16.58 0.01
CA GLN A 3 11.29 -17.72 0.41
C GLN A 3 11.39 -17.92 1.93
N LEU A 4 11.19 -16.89 2.76
CA LEU A 4 11.06 -17.03 4.23
C LEU A 4 9.68 -17.57 4.62
N ILE A 5 8.65 -17.25 3.82
CA ILE A 5 7.30 -17.80 3.92
C ILE A 5 7.28 -19.25 3.43
N ASN A 6 7.99 -19.58 2.34
CA ASN A 6 8.13 -20.97 1.86
C ASN A 6 9.09 -21.82 2.71
N ALA A 7 10.13 -21.24 3.32
CA ALA A 7 11.02 -21.96 4.24
C ALA A 7 10.43 -22.08 5.65
N GLY A 8 9.59 -21.13 6.06
CA GLY A 8 8.91 -21.10 7.37
C GLY A 8 7.71 -22.05 7.49
N GLY A 9 7.40 -22.83 6.46
CA GLY A 9 6.26 -23.74 6.43
C GLY A 9 6.26 -24.89 7.45
N ARG A 10 7.14 -24.90 8.47
CA ARG A 10 7.15 -25.96 9.49
C ARG A 10 7.37 -25.54 10.94
N ASP A 11 7.79 -24.31 11.26
CA ASP A 11 7.90 -23.90 12.67
C ASP A 11 7.94 -22.37 12.88
N SER A 12 6.81 -21.75 13.22
CA SER A 12 6.78 -20.32 13.59
C SER A 12 7.54 -20.02 14.88
N ALA A 13 7.83 -21.03 15.71
CA ALA A 13 8.66 -20.86 16.91
C ALA A 13 10.14 -20.63 16.56
N ALA A 14 10.61 -21.11 15.40
CA ALA A 14 11.97 -20.89 14.93
C ALA A 14 12.25 -19.43 14.51
N LEU A 15 11.20 -18.63 14.27
CA LEU A 15 11.30 -17.20 13.96
C LEU A 15 11.06 -16.30 15.18
N ASN A 16 10.82 -16.87 16.36
CA ASN A 16 10.60 -16.08 17.57
C ASN A 16 11.91 -15.45 18.05
N MET A 17 12.11 -14.20 17.66
CA MET A 17 13.29 -13.39 18.03
C MET A 17 13.05 -12.53 19.27
N SER A 18 12.01 -12.78 20.08
CA SER A 18 11.63 -11.91 21.20
C SER A 18 12.72 -11.72 22.25
N ALA A 19 13.46 -12.80 22.57
CA ALA A 19 14.57 -12.72 23.51
C ALA A 19 15.72 -11.85 22.96
N ALA A 20 16.08 -12.03 21.69
CA ALA A 20 17.10 -11.22 21.03
C ALA A 20 16.66 -9.76 20.89
N ASN A 21 15.40 -9.52 20.53
CA ASN A 21 14.83 -8.18 20.44
C ASN A 21 14.89 -7.46 21.80
N GLY A 22 14.50 -8.13 22.88
CA GLY A 22 14.59 -7.57 24.24
C GLY A 22 16.01 -7.12 24.62
N LEU A 23 17.03 -7.90 24.26
CA LEU A 23 18.44 -7.55 24.51
C LEU A 23 18.89 -6.34 23.67
N TYR A 24 18.48 -6.25 22.41
CA TYR A 24 18.79 -5.09 21.58
C TYR A 24 18.09 -3.82 22.07
N GLU A 25 16.82 -3.91 22.48
CA GLU A 25 16.08 -2.78 23.05
C GLU A 25 16.67 -2.31 24.38
N GLU A 26 17.11 -3.25 25.24
CA GLU A 26 17.86 -2.92 26.45
C GLU A 26 19.18 -2.20 26.11
N ALA A 27 19.92 -2.69 25.12
CA ALA A 27 21.15 -2.05 24.66
C ALA A 27 20.90 -0.64 24.10
N VAL A 28 19.82 -0.41 23.36
CA VAL A 28 19.40 0.93 22.89
C VAL A 28 19.04 1.84 24.08
N THR A 29 18.40 1.29 25.12
CA THR A 29 18.06 2.05 26.32
C THR A 29 19.31 2.48 27.09
N LEU A 30 20.30 1.58 27.20
CA LEU A 30 21.57 1.83 27.90
C LEU A 30 22.49 2.77 27.10
N ASP A 31 22.53 2.63 25.78
CA ASP A 31 23.26 3.52 24.87
C ASP A 31 22.40 3.86 23.64
N PRO A 32 21.68 5.00 23.67
CA PRO A 32 20.83 5.45 22.56
C PRO A 32 21.58 5.78 21.27
N ASN A 33 22.91 5.75 21.24
CA ASN A 33 23.71 5.95 20.04
C ASN A 33 24.31 4.64 19.51
N ASN A 34 24.03 3.50 20.13
CA ASN A 34 24.54 2.20 19.71
C ASN A 34 23.90 1.77 18.38
N THR A 35 24.59 2.05 17.27
CA THR A 35 24.10 1.79 15.91
C THR A 35 23.78 0.30 15.69
N ALA A 36 24.62 -0.60 16.21
CA ALA A 36 24.41 -2.04 16.07
C ALA A 36 23.17 -2.51 16.86
N ALA A 37 22.93 -1.94 18.04
CA ALA A 37 21.73 -2.22 18.81
C ALA A 37 20.46 -1.75 18.10
N HIS A 38 20.49 -0.57 17.48
CA HIS A 38 19.38 -0.12 16.61
C HIS A 38 19.14 -1.08 15.44
N PHE A 39 20.19 -1.49 14.73
CA PHE A 39 20.05 -2.43 13.61
C PHE A 39 19.44 -3.77 14.07
N GLY A 40 19.95 -4.34 15.17
CA GLY A 40 19.43 -5.57 15.75
C GLY A 40 17.98 -5.46 16.22
N ALA A 41 17.62 -4.37 16.91
CA ALA A 41 16.25 -4.10 17.37
C ALA A 41 15.26 -4.04 16.19
N ALA A 42 15.62 -3.36 15.11
CA ALA A 42 14.78 -3.24 13.92
C ALA A 42 14.44 -4.61 13.29
N LEU A 43 15.47 -5.42 13.04
CA LEU A 43 15.31 -6.71 12.37
C LEU A 43 14.54 -7.70 13.24
N THR A 44 14.97 -7.84 14.51
CA THR A 44 14.37 -8.81 15.44
C THR A 44 12.95 -8.43 15.85
N GLY A 45 12.62 -7.15 15.92
CA GLY A 45 11.28 -6.67 16.26
C GLY A 45 10.24 -7.10 15.20
N VAL A 46 10.55 -6.91 13.91
CA VAL A 46 9.67 -7.32 12.81
C VAL A 46 9.57 -8.85 12.72
N LEU A 47 10.68 -9.58 12.86
CA LEU A 47 10.68 -11.05 12.84
C LEU A 47 9.83 -11.64 13.98
N THR A 48 9.90 -11.04 15.17
CA THR A 48 9.09 -11.47 16.32
C THR A 48 7.61 -11.37 16.01
N VAL A 49 7.17 -10.33 15.30
CA VAL A 49 5.75 -10.16 14.97
C VAL A 49 5.24 -11.22 13.99
N PHE A 50 6.08 -11.75 13.10
CA PHE A 50 5.71 -12.87 12.22
C PHE A 50 5.59 -14.21 12.96
N SER A 51 6.09 -14.31 14.19
CA SER A 51 5.84 -15.49 15.04
C SER A 51 4.46 -15.45 15.73
N ASP A 52 3.72 -14.35 15.62
CA ASP A 52 2.38 -14.21 16.20
C ASP A 52 1.36 -15.06 15.42
N PRO A 53 0.68 -16.02 16.06
CA PRO A 53 -0.23 -16.93 15.35
C PRO A 53 -1.39 -16.21 14.66
N ALA A 54 -1.92 -15.13 15.26
CA ALA A 54 -3.04 -14.40 14.68
C ALA A 54 -2.61 -13.64 13.42
N LEU A 55 -1.43 -13.03 13.44
CA LEU A 55 -0.89 -12.37 12.24
C LEU A 55 -0.49 -13.39 11.17
N PHE A 56 0.08 -14.52 11.57
CA PHE A 56 0.43 -15.58 10.63
C PHE A 56 -0.81 -16.16 9.92
N SER A 57 -1.92 -16.35 10.65
CA SER A 57 -3.22 -16.69 10.05
C SER A 57 -3.68 -15.63 9.05
N VAL A 58 -3.64 -14.34 9.43
CA VAL A 58 -3.97 -13.22 8.52
C VAL A 58 -3.15 -13.28 7.24
N LEU A 59 -1.83 -13.48 7.34
CA LEU A 59 -0.91 -13.46 6.20
C LEU A 59 -1.07 -14.69 5.29
N ASN A 60 -1.46 -15.84 5.84
CA ASN A 60 -1.69 -17.07 5.07
C ASN A 60 -3.08 -17.13 4.42
N GLU A 61 -4.05 -16.39 4.97
CA GLU A 61 -5.42 -16.35 4.45
C GLU A 61 -5.60 -15.28 3.35
N ILE A 62 -4.63 -14.39 3.16
CA ILE A 62 -4.59 -13.50 1.99
C ILE A 62 -4.24 -14.35 0.75
N PRO A 63 -5.14 -14.51 -0.24
CA PRO A 63 -4.87 -15.31 -1.42
C PRO A 63 -3.63 -14.80 -2.17
N THR A 64 -2.65 -15.69 -2.39
CA THR A 64 -1.45 -15.37 -3.20
C THR A 64 -1.76 -15.27 -4.70
N GLU A 65 -2.93 -15.73 -5.13
CA GLU A 65 -3.36 -15.75 -6.53
C GLU A 65 -4.77 -15.14 -6.66
N GLY A 66 -4.81 -13.83 -6.86
CA GLY A 66 -5.97 -13.06 -7.28
C GLY A 66 -5.51 -11.84 -8.08
N PRO A 67 -6.34 -11.21 -8.93
CA PRO A 67 -5.96 -10.03 -9.67
C PRO A 67 -5.90 -8.85 -8.70
N SER A 68 -4.74 -8.71 -8.06
CA SER A 68 -4.34 -7.65 -7.16
C SER A 68 -5.24 -7.42 -5.92
N PRO A 69 -4.70 -7.52 -4.70
CA PRO A 69 -5.35 -6.99 -3.49
C PRO A 69 -5.57 -5.47 -3.66
N PRO A 70 -6.26 -4.77 -2.73
CA PRO A 70 -6.55 -3.34 -2.88
C PRO A 70 -5.24 -2.63 -3.25
N PRO A 71 -5.23 -1.69 -4.22
CA PRO A 71 -4.11 -1.39 -5.14
C PRO A 71 -2.71 -1.24 -4.59
N PHE A 72 -2.55 -1.10 -3.28
CA PHE A 72 -1.28 -1.02 -2.59
C PHE A 72 -0.65 -2.40 -2.30
N ILE A 73 -1.41 -3.44 -1.96
CA ILE A 73 -0.86 -4.63 -1.26
C ILE A 73 -0.16 -5.66 -2.16
N GLY A 74 -0.42 -5.72 -3.47
CA GLY A 74 0.04 -6.85 -4.29
C GLY A 74 1.00 -6.51 -5.41
N ASN A 75 1.08 -5.25 -5.80
CA ASN A 75 1.88 -4.86 -6.96
C ASN A 75 3.35 -4.56 -6.63
N VAL A 76 3.70 -4.32 -5.37
CA VAL A 76 5.10 -4.18 -4.96
C VAL A 76 5.78 -5.54 -4.97
N PHE A 77 5.19 -6.54 -4.32
CA PHE A 77 5.83 -7.85 -4.15
C PHE A 77 5.77 -8.74 -5.39
N SER A 78 4.74 -8.61 -6.25
CA SER A 78 4.64 -9.40 -7.49
C SER A 78 5.45 -8.85 -8.66
N ARG A 79 5.92 -7.58 -8.60
CA ARG A 79 6.67 -6.92 -9.68
C ARG A 79 8.06 -6.43 -9.32
N VAL A 80 8.54 -6.64 -8.09
CA VAL A 80 10.00 -6.76 -7.82
C VAL A 80 10.49 -8.12 -8.35
N SER A 81 10.20 -8.40 -9.61
CA SER A 81 11.06 -9.20 -10.47
C SER A 81 11.96 -8.18 -11.13
N LEU A 82 13.26 -8.23 -10.83
CA LEU A 82 14.34 -7.41 -11.42
C LEU A 82 14.50 -7.61 -12.95
N LYS A 83 13.40 -7.87 -13.67
CA LYS A 83 13.33 -8.19 -15.09
C LYS A 83 12.34 -7.33 -15.88
N GLN A 84 11.51 -6.51 -15.24
CA GLN A 84 10.73 -5.50 -15.98
C GLN A 84 11.58 -4.24 -16.16
N ASP A 85 11.61 -3.74 -17.39
CA ASP A 85 12.26 -2.50 -17.78
C ASP A 85 11.88 -1.39 -16.78
N LEU A 86 12.83 -0.96 -15.94
CA LEU A 86 12.61 0.00 -14.85
C LEU A 86 12.04 1.34 -15.36
N LYS A 87 12.29 1.63 -16.65
CA LYS A 87 11.73 2.73 -17.42
C LYS A 87 10.20 2.63 -17.55
N GLN A 88 9.69 1.42 -17.69
CA GLN A 88 8.26 1.11 -17.77
C GLN A 88 7.64 1.13 -16.38
N TYR A 89 8.35 0.73 -15.32
CA TYR A 89 7.82 0.75 -13.95
C TYR A 89 7.43 2.15 -13.45
N GLY A 90 8.27 3.16 -13.65
CA GLY A 90 7.95 4.55 -13.27
C GLY A 90 6.76 5.13 -14.07
N ARG A 91 6.72 4.85 -15.39
CA ARG A 91 5.58 5.20 -16.24
C ARG A 91 4.33 4.40 -15.91
N ASP A 92 4.47 3.15 -15.50
CA ASP A 92 3.38 2.26 -15.11
C ASP A 92 2.80 2.68 -13.76
N LEU A 93 3.59 3.22 -12.83
CA LEU A 93 3.08 3.78 -11.58
C LEU A 93 2.26 5.06 -11.84
N GLN A 94 2.76 5.94 -12.72
CA GLN A 94 2.04 7.14 -13.14
C GLN A 94 0.77 6.78 -13.94
N SER A 95 0.90 5.94 -14.97
CA SER A 95 -0.22 5.45 -15.78
C SER A 95 -1.19 4.63 -14.95
N GLN A 96 -0.75 3.84 -13.96
CA GLN A 96 -1.69 3.18 -13.04
C GLN A 96 -2.38 4.18 -12.13
N ALA A 97 -1.73 5.23 -11.64
CA ALA A 97 -2.42 6.27 -10.87
C ALA A 97 -3.49 6.98 -11.72
N GLU A 98 -3.18 7.28 -12.98
CA GLU A 98 -4.07 7.96 -13.92
C GLU A 98 -5.21 7.04 -14.43
N SER A 99 -4.88 5.85 -14.93
CA SER A 99 -5.83 4.84 -15.39
C SER A 99 -6.67 4.28 -14.24
N ARG A 100 -6.15 4.17 -13.01
CA ARG A 100 -6.95 3.71 -11.85
C ARG A 100 -7.83 4.80 -11.27
N LEU A 101 -7.47 6.08 -11.36
CA LEU A 101 -8.40 7.17 -11.04
C LEU A 101 -9.56 7.18 -12.05
N ALA A 102 -9.24 7.04 -13.34
CA ALA A 102 -10.25 6.86 -14.39
C ALA A 102 -11.06 5.57 -14.16
N LEU A 103 -10.45 4.44 -13.77
CA LEU A 103 -11.17 3.21 -13.44
C LEU A 103 -11.95 3.31 -12.12
N MET A 104 -11.52 4.04 -11.09
CA MET A 104 -12.29 4.23 -9.85
C MET A 104 -13.52 5.11 -10.08
N ILE A 105 -13.45 6.01 -11.06
CA ILE A 105 -14.55 6.89 -11.47
C ILE A 105 -15.45 6.20 -12.52
N LYS A 106 -14.88 5.45 -13.48
CA LYS A 106 -15.59 4.74 -14.57
C LYS A 106 -16.09 3.33 -14.18
N GLN A 107 -15.33 2.58 -13.38
CA GLN A 107 -15.69 1.27 -12.82
C GLN A 107 -16.00 1.46 -11.34
N GLN A 108 -17.26 1.27 -11.01
CA GLN A 108 -17.79 1.53 -9.69
C GLN A 108 -16.95 0.79 -8.63
N PHE A 109 -16.46 1.57 -7.65
CA PHE A 109 -15.80 1.15 -6.39
C PHE A 109 -16.14 -0.26 -5.83
N PRO A 110 -17.37 -0.79 -5.89
CA PRO A 110 -17.74 -2.15 -5.47
C PRO A 110 -16.93 -3.32 -6.06
N ASN A 111 -16.78 -3.44 -7.39
CA ASN A 111 -16.40 -4.70 -8.04
C ASN A 111 -14.97 -5.21 -7.72
N ARG A 112 -14.15 -4.39 -7.05
CA ARG A 112 -12.77 -4.74 -6.68
C ARG A 112 -12.68 -5.34 -5.28
N PHE A 113 -13.69 -5.14 -4.44
CA PHE A 113 -13.73 -5.69 -3.10
C PHE A 113 -14.29 -7.13 -3.09
N ASP A 114 -15.18 -7.47 -4.02
CA ASP A 114 -15.80 -8.80 -4.13
C ASP A 114 -14.79 -9.94 -4.31
N TYR A 115 -13.65 -9.68 -4.97
CA TYR A 115 -12.64 -10.72 -5.18
C TYR A 115 -11.87 -11.12 -3.91
N ILE A 116 -11.76 -10.21 -2.93
CA ILE A 116 -11.12 -10.51 -1.65
C ILE A 116 -12.05 -11.40 -0.80
N PHE A 117 -13.36 -11.23 -0.96
CA PHE A 117 -14.38 -11.85 -0.12
C PHE A 117 -14.94 -13.16 -0.69
N THR A 118 -14.80 -13.41 -1.99
CA THR A 118 -15.26 -14.65 -2.64
C THR A 118 -14.30 -15.83 -2.48
N GLN A 119 -13.08 -15.62 -1.99
CA GLN A 119 -12.09 -16.70 -1.83
C GLN A 119 -11.67 -17.00 -0.38
N SER A 120 -12.08 -16.19 0.59
CA SER A 120 -11.77 -16.45 1.99
C SER A 120 -12.88 -17.31 2.60
N ASP A 121 -12.61 -18.62 2.76
CA ASP A 121 -13.39 -19.57 3.57
C ASP A 121 -13.28 -19.22 5.08
N THR A 122 -13.44 -17.94 5.39
CA THR A 122 -13.08 -17.33 6.67
C THR A 122 -14.35 -16.93 7.39
N THR A 123 -14.66 -17.67 8.45
CA THR A 123 -15.70 -17.33 9.44
C THR A 123 -15.51 -15.99 10.17
N LEU A 124 -14.41 -15.26 9.90
CA LEU A 124 -14.02 -14.03 10.59
C LEU A 124 -14.25 -12.80 9.69
N PRO A 125 -14.83 -11.70 10.23
CA PRO A 125 -15.06 -10.49 9.45
C PRO A 125 -13.75 -9.76 9.12
N PRO A 126 -13.69 -8.95 8.03
CA PRO A 126 -12.49 -8.22 7.64
C PRO A 126 -11.85 -7.36 8.76
N SER A 127 -12.65 -6.79 9.65
CA SER A 127 -12.18 -6.00 10.78
C SER A 127 -11.37 -6.79 11.79
N PHE A 128 -11.56 -8.11 11.89
CA PHE A 128 -10.68 -8.96 12.67
C PHE A 128 -9.24 -8.82 12.17
N TYR A 129 -9.03 -8.99 10.87
CA TYR A 129 -7.72 -8.86 10.23
C TYR A 129 -7.19 -7.43 10.34
N GLN A 130 -8.03 -6.42 10.09
CA GLN A 130 -7.64 -5.02 10.23
C GLN A 130 -7.18 -4.70 11.66
N ASN A 131 -7.87 -5.23 12.67
CA ASN A 131 -7.51 -5.03 14.09
C ASN A 131 -6.17 -5.70 14.41
N VAL A 132 -5.91 -6.90 13.90
CA VAL A 132 -4.61 -7.59 14.10
C VAL A 132 -3.47 -6.80 13.46
N VAL A 133 -3.65 -6.35 12.21
CA VAL A 133 -2.66 -5.53 11.51
C VAL A 133 -2.41 -4.22 12.25
N GLU A 134 -3.47 -3.54 12.69
CA GLU A 134 -3.38 -2.26 13.37
C GLU A 134 -2.72 -2.37 14.75
N ALA A 135 -2.99 -3.44 15.50
CA ALA A 135 -2.50 -3.63 16.86
C ALA A 135 -1.09 -4.24 16.93
N LYS A 136 -0.70 -5.08 15.95
CA LYS A 136 0.55 -5.86 16.02
C LYS A 136 1.56 -5.46 14.96
N LEU A 137 1.15 -5.44 13.69
CA LEU A 137 2.06 -5.22 12.57
C LEU A 137 2.50 -3.75 12.46
N LEU A 138 1.55 -2.82 12.48
CA LEU A 138 1.88 -1.39 12.32
C LEU A 138 2.86 -0.88 13.39
N PRO A 139 2.66 -1.13 14.70
CA PRO A 139 3.63 -0.67 15.71
C PRO A 139 5.04 -1.26 15.54
N ALA A 140 5.15 -2.52 15.15
CA ALA A 140 6.44 -3.16 14.92
C ALA A 140 7.16 -2.57 13.70
N LEU A 141 6.43 -2.32 12.61
CA LEU A 141 6.98 -1.63 11.43
C LEU A 141 7.40 -0.19 11.77
N SER A 142 6.57 0.58 12.49
CA SER A 142 6.93 1.95 12.90
C SER A 142 8.21 1.96 13.74
N THR A 143 8.33 1.02 14.69
CA THR A 143 9.52 0.88 15.53
C THR A 143 10.74 0.52 14.69
N ALA A 144 10.66 -0.50 13.84
CA ALA A 144 11.79 -0.90 12.99
C ALA A 144 12.22 0.20 12.01
N ILE A 145 11.29 0.93 11.41
CA ILE A 145 11.58 2.11 10.56
C ILE A 145 12.36 3.14 11.38
N PHE A 146 11.93 3.46 12.60
CA PHE A 146 12.64 4.40 13.47
C PHE A 146 14.07 3.95 13.76
N HIS A 147 14.27 2.68 14.12
CA HIS A 147 15.61 2.17 14.40
C HIS A 147 16.51 2.17 13.15
N LEU A 148 16.02 1.74 11.98
CA LEU A 148 16.81 1.79 10.75
C LEU A 148 17.16 3.23 10.34
N GLN A 149 16.25 4.19 10.54
CA GLN A 149 16.55 5.62 10.34
C GLN A 149 17.64 6.16 11.29
N ARG A 150 17.83 5.53 12.46
CA ARG A 150 18.99 5.83 13.33
C ARG A 150 20.27 5.21 12.77
N VAL A 151 20.19 3.99 12.26
CA VAL A 151 21.34 3.31 11.65
C VAL A 151 21.91 4.12 10.49
N THR A 152 21.05 4.65 9.62
CA THR A 152 21.46 5.45 8.45
C THR A 152 22.15 6.77 8.82
N GLN A 153 22.14 7.20 10.08
CA GLN A 153 22.89 8.39 10.53
C GLN A 153 24.39 8.10 10.65
N ASN A 154 24.80 6.83 10.76
CA ASN A 154 26.19 6.42 10.81
C ASN A 154 26.65 5.95 9.42
N GLN A 155 27.22 6.86 8.63
CA GLN A 155 27.68 6.61 7.25
C GLN A 155 28.81 5.57 7.12
N GLN A 156 29.40 5.16 8.25
CA GLN A 156 30.49 4.17 8.31
C GLN A 156 29.99 2.80 8.81
N PHE A 157 28.70 2.66 9.13
CA PHE A 157 28.18 1.43 9.69
C PHE A 157 28.20 0.29 8.66
N ALA A 158 28.69 -0.86 9.11
CA ALA A 158 28.53 -2.13 8.44
C ALA A 158 28.36 -3.21 9.52
N PHE A 159 27.43 -4.13 9.28
CA PHE A 159 27.23 -5.32 10.09
C PHE A 159 27.85 -6.51 9.38
N TYR A 160 28.57 -7.35 10.11
CA TYR A 160 29.24 -8.53 9.55
C TYR A 160 28.61 -9.79 10.14
N ILE A 161 28.25 -10.73 9.26
CA ILE A 161 27.95 -12.11 9.63
C ILE A 161 29.20 -12.92 9.31
N THR A 162 29.92 -13.36 10.34
CA THR A 162 31.16 -14.12 10.15
C THR A 162 30.88 -15.60 9.89
N PRO A 163 31.85 -16.37 9.36
CA PRO A 163 31.75 -17.82 9.27
C PRO A 163 31.39 -18.48 10.61
N ASP A 164 31.95 -17.98 11.72
CA ASP A 164 31.66 -18.53 13.06
C ASP A 164 30.21 -18.25 13.48
N ASP A 165 29.68 -17.06 13.20
CA ASP A 165 28.27 -16.72 13.48
C ASP A 165 27.29 -17.60 12.68
N ALA A 166 27.70 -18.02 11.48
CA ALA A 166 26.94 -18.92 10.60
C ALA A 166 27.25 -20.41 10.84
N GLY A 167 27.90 -20.78 11.94
CA GLY A 167 28.19 -22.18 12.27
C GLY A 167 29.15 -22.88 11.30
N GLY A 168 29.99 -22.11 10.59
CA GLY A 168 30.94 -22.59 9.59
C GLY A 168 30.36 -22.83 8.20
N GLU A 169 29.10 -22.44 7.94
CA GLU A 169 28.47 -22.62 6.62
C GLU A 169 28.96 -21.61 5.57
N LEU A 170 29.46 -20.46 6.00
CA LEU A 170 30.00 -19.43 5.10
C LEU A 170 31.51 -19.61 4.90
N GLN A 171 31.97 -19.44 3.66
CA GLN A 171 33.40 -19.43 3.34
C GLN A 171 34.07 -18.11 3.76
N ASP A 172 33.35 -17.00 3.57
CA ASP A 172 33.78 -15.65 3.93
C ASP A 172 32.66 -14.93 4.71
N SER A 173 32.98 -13.81 5.34
CA SER A 173 31.97 -13.00 6.04
C SER A 173 31.01 -12.34 5.04
N ILE A 174 29.75 -12.17 5.42
CA ILE A 174 28.80 -11.33 4.69
C ILE A 174 28.78 -9.94 5.34
N ARG A 175 28.95 -8.91 4.53
CA ARG A 175 28.84 -7.50 4.92
C ARG A 175 27.46 -6.97 4.53
N ILE A 176 26.77 -6.40 5.51
CA ILE A 176 25.51 -5.68 5.37
C ILE A 176 25.80 -4.22 5.70
N ASP A 177 25.73 -3.34 4.71
CA ASP A 177 26.03 -1.93 4.87
C ASP A 177 24.81 -1.04 4.58
N LEU A 178 25.07 0.27 4.41
CA LEU A 178 23.98 1.21 4.19
C LEU A 178 23.21 0.96 2.89
N THR A 179 23.80 0.37 1.85
CA THR A 179 23.06 -0.05 0.66
C THR A 179 21.94 -1.01 1.04
N GLU A 180 22.26 -2.11 1.74
CA GLU A 180 21.24 -3.07 2.18
C GLU A 180 20.26 -2.45 3.19
N ILE A 181 20.76 -1.63 4.12
CA ILE A 181 19.93 -1.03 5.17
C ILE A 181 18.90 -0.06 4.57
N TYR A 182 19.27 0.72 3.56
CA TYR A 182 18.32 1.58 2.85
C TYR A 182 17.27 0.78 2.08
N VAL A 183 17.66 -0.34 1.46
CA VAL A 183 16.70 -1.26 0.81
C VAL A 183 15.74 -1.86 1.85
N LEU A 184 16.26 -2.32 3.00
CA LEU A 184 15.42 -2.85 4.08
C LEU A 184 14.46 -1.80 4.65
N LEU A 185 14.95 -0.58 4.87
CA LEU A 185 14.14 0.55 5.31
C LEU A 185 13.02 0.86 4.30
N ALA A 186 13.33 0.86 3.00
CA ALA A 186 12.34 1.04 1.95
C ALA A 186 11.26 -0.06 1.99
N VAL A 187 11.65 -1.33 2.17
CA VAL A 187 10.69 -2.44 2.30
C VAL A 187 9.78 -2.26 3.50
N PHE A 188 10.31 -1.91 4.67
CA PHE A 188 9.48 -1.68 5.87
C PHE A 188 8.54 -0.48 5.70
N GLN A 189 8.99 0.58 5.02
CA GLN A 189 8.14 1.72 4.69
C GLN A 189 7.03 1.32 3.71
N ALA A 190 7.32 0.54 2.67
CA ALA A 190 6.28 0.04 1.75
C ALA A 190 5.23 -0.81 2.50
N LEU A 191 5.67 -1.76 3.32
CA LEU A 191 4.78 -2.58 4.16
C LEU A 191 3.94 -1.72 5.11
N HIS A 192 4.54 -0.69 5.72
CA HIS A 192 3.82 0.22 6.61
C HIS A 192 2.75 1.01 5.86
N ALA A 193 3.05 1.45 4.63
CA ALA A 193 2.08 2.14 3.78
C ALA A 193 0.90 1.21 3.42
N GLU A 194 1.18 0.00 2.99
CA GLU A 194 0.17 -1.01 2.64
C GLU A 194 -0.73 -1.37 3.82
N ALA A 195 -0.12 -1.70 4.97
CA ALA A 195 -0.86 -2.00 6.19
C ALA A 195 -1.71 -0.81 6.67
N SER A 196 -1.18 0.42 6.54
CA SER A 196 -1.94 1.63 6.89
C SER A 196 -3.13 1.84 5.96
N ALA A 197 -2.96 1.60 4.65
CA ALA A 197 -4.06 1.70 3.69
C ALA A 197 -5.15 0.66 4.01
N PHE A 198 -4.76 -0.58 4.31
CA PHE A 198 -5.68 -1.67 4.63
C PHE A 198 -6.58 -1.35 5.84
N VAL A 199 -6.03 -0.74 6.89
CA VAL A 199 -6.77 -0.45 8.14
C VAL A 199 -7.40 0.94 8.17
N SER A 200 -7.37 1.69 7.06
CA SER A 200 -7.85 3.08 7.02
C SER A 200 -9.37 3.20 6.94
N TYR A 201 -10.03 2.33 6.17
CA TYR A 201 -11.48 2.32 5.97
C TYR A 201 -12.09 1.04 6.53
N ASN A 202 -13.34 1.12 6.97
CA ASN A 202 -14.10 -0.07 7.35
C ASN A 202 -14.63 -0.75 6.08
N ILE A 203 -14.29 -2.02 5.92
CA ILE A 203 -14.69 -2.85 4.78
C ILE A 203 -15.58 -4.03 5.22
N ASP A 204 -16.09 -4.00 6.45
CA ASP A 204 -16.98 -5.01 6.98
C ASP A 204 -18.39 -4.86 6.44
N TYR A 205 -18.87 -5.98 5.91
CA TYR A 205 -20.28 -6.33 5.89
C TYR A 205 -20.40 -7.85 5.69
N ASP A 206 -21.57 -8.40 5.98
CA ASP A 206 -21.89 -9.80 5.70
C ASP A 206 -22.62 -9.86 4.34
N PRO A 207 -22.00 -10.44 3.29
CA PRO A 207 -22.64 -10.55 1.98
C PRO A 207 -23.71 -11.65 1.95
N GLU A 208 -23.78 -12.56 2.93
CA GLU A 208 -24.77 -13.65 2.99
C GLU A 208 -26.07 -13.24 3.72
N ASP A 209 -26.12 -12.04 4.34
CA ASP A 209 -27.32 -11.48 4.97
C ASP A 209 -27.81 -10.24 4.20
N ALA A 210 -28.99 -10.35 3.59
CA ALA A 210 -29.62 -9.26 2.85
C ALA A 210 -29.76 -7.96 3.67
N ASN A 211 -30.08 -8.06 4.97
CA ASN A 211 -30.18 -6.88 5.82
C ASN A 211 -28.81 -6.27 6.08
N ALA A 212 -27.77 -7.09 6.20
CA ALA A 212 -26.41 -6.60 6.39
C ALA A 212 -25.92 -5.86 5.14
N VAL A 213 -26.19 -6.39 3.94
CA VAL A 213 -25.91 -5.72 2.66
C VAL A 213 -26.68 -4.40 2.54
N GLU A 214 -28.00 -4.41 2.79
CA GLU A 214 -28.82 -3.19 2.73
C GLU A 214 -28.28 -2.11 3.67
N ASN A 215 -28.00 -2.49 4.92
CA ASN A 215 -27.47 -1.58 5.94
C ASN A 215 -26.07 -1.07 5.58
N ALA A 216 -25.18 -1.93 5.06
CA ALA A 216 -23.83 -1.57 4.66
C ALA A 216 -23.83 -0.46 3.61
N TRP A 217 -24.73 -0.54 2.62
CA TRP A 217 -24.79 0.42 1.53
C TRP A 217 -25.55 1.71 1.85
N GLN A 218 -26.20 1.83 3.01
CA GLN A 218 -26.75 3.11 3.46
C GLN A 218 -25.64 4.17 3.57
N VAL A 219 -25.94 5.42 3.16
CA VAL A 219 -24.96 6.52 3.17
C VAL A 219 -24.34 6.76 4.55
N THR A 220 -25.13 6.56 5.61
CA THR A 220 -24.71 6.75 7.01
C THR A 220 -23.99 5.56 7.62
N SER A 221 -23.95 4.42 6.95
CA SER A 221 -23.31 3.21 7.49
C SER A 221 -21.79 3.34 7.53
N PRO A 222 -21.14 2.65 8.48
CA PRO A 222 -19.69 2.67 8.62
C PRO A 222 -18.94 1.96 7.47
N PHE A 223 -19.57 1.10 6.67
CA PHE A 223 -18.93 0.49 5.50
C PHE A 223 -18.42 1.59 4.54
N LEU A 224 -17.19 1.47 4.05
CA LEU A 224 -16.46 2.48 3.26
C LEU A 224 -16.26 3.85 3.95
N ALA A 225 -16.51 3.94 5.26
CA ALA A 225 -16.16 5.10 6.08
C ALA A 225 -14.78 4.91 6.72
N LEU A 226 -14.10 6.02 7.03
CA LEU A 226 -12.85 5.99 7.78
C LEU A 226 -13.07 5.34 9.15
N ARG A 227 -12.16 4.45 9.52
CA ARG A 227 -12.07 3.92 10.89
C ARG A 227 -11.61 5.03 11.85
N THR A 228 -11.64 4.78 13.16
CA THR A 228 -11.28 5.77 14.20
C THR A 228 -9.92 6.44 13.93
N ASN A 229 -8.92 5.68 13.51
CA ASN A 229 -7.58 6.19 13.17
C ASN A 229 -7.39 6.44 11.67
N GLY A 230 -8.43 6.26 10.85
CA GLY A 230 -8.33 6.21 9.39
C GLY A 230 -7.69 7.44 8.76
N VAL A 231 -7.98 8.63 9.28
CA VAL A 231 -7.33 9.88 8.82
C VAL A 231 -5.82 9.83 9.02
N GLN A 232 -5.36 9.41 10.20
CA GLN A 232 -3.93 9.28 10.47
C GLN A 232 -3.32 8.19 9.59
N ARG A 233 -4.00 7.05 9.43
CA ARG A 233 -3.54 5.96 8.58
C ARG A 233 -3.36 6.38 7.12
N MET A 234 -4.26 7.19 6.57
CA MET A 234 -4.09 7.74 5.22
C MET A 234 -2.86 8.66 5.10
N ARG A 235 -2.57 9.47 6.12
CA ARG A 235 -1.34 10.28 6.16
C ARG A 235 -0.09 9.41 6.30
N ASP A 236 -0.18 8.34 7.07
CA ASP A 236 0.89 7.35 7.23
C ASP A 236 1.19 6.68 5.89
N VAL A 237 0.17 6.32 5.08
CA VAL A 237 0.35 5.79 3.71
C VAL A 237 1.24 6.70 2.88
N ARG A 238 0.88 7.99 2.79
CA ARG A 238 1.64 8.98 2.02
C ARG A 238 3.06 9.14 2.54
N THR A 239 3.20 9.31 3.85
CA THR A 239 4.49 9.53 4.50
C THR A 239 5.43 8.34 4.26
N SER A 240 4.91 7.13 4.37
CA SER A 240 5.67 5.90 4.15
C SER A 240 6.04 5.68 2.69
N TRP A 241 5.17 5.98 1.72
CA TRP A 241 5.54 5.91 0.29
C TRP A 241 6.64 6.91 -0.09
N ILE A 242 6.54 8.15 0.40
CA ILE A 242 7.60 9.15 0.22
C ILE A 242 8.89 8.66 0.90
N GLY A 243 8.78 8.16 2.13
CA GLY A 243 9.90 7.57 2.87
C GLY A 243 10.59 6.46 2.08
N MET A 244 9.84 5.52 1.52
CA MET A 244 10.36 4.42 0.70
C MET A 244 11.15 4.95 -0.48
N ALA A 245 10.57 5.90 -1.24
CA ALA A 245 11.23 6.50 -2.39
C ALA A 245 12.55 7.17 -2.01
N SER A 246 12.55 7.96 -0.93
CA SER A 246 13.76 8.61 -0.41
C SER A 246 14.80 7.61 0.08
N SER A 247 14.38 6.50 0.71
CA SER A 247 15.30 5.44 1.13
C SER A 247 15.96 4.75 -0.05
N ILE A 248 15.21 4.42 -1.12
CA ILE A 248 15.76 3.86 -2.35
C ILE A 248 16.78 4.83 -2.98
N GLN A 249 16.44 6.13 -3.08
CA GLN A 249 17.36 7.14 -3.60
C GLN A 249 18.64 7.26 -2.77
N SER A 250 18.50 7.21 -1.45
CA SER A 250 19.64 7.25 -0.53
C SER A 250 20.51 5.99 -0.64
N GLY A 251 19.91 4.81 -0.82
CA GLY A 251 20.60 3.55 -1.10
C GLY A 251 21.38 3.60 -2.41
N ILE A 252 20.76 4.05 -3.50
CA ILE A 252 21.42 4.24 -4.80
C ILE A 252 22.60 5.22 -4.67
N THR A 253 22.39 6.32 -3.93
CA THR A 253 23.43 7.33 -3.71
C THR A 253 24.61 6.75 -2.93
N TYR A 254 24.34 5.97 -1.88
CA TYR A 254 25.39 5.30 -1.11
C TYR A 254 26.14 4.28 -1.97
N TYR A 255 25.43 3.35 -2.60
CA TYR A 255 25.98 2.34 -3.51
C TYR A 255 26.85 2.94 -4.62
N SER A 256 26.44 4.07 -5.20
CA SER A 256 27.21 4.73 -6.27
C SER A 256 28.52 5.36 -5.80
N ASN A 257 28.67 5.58 -4.48
CA ASN A 257 29.83 6.24 -3.88
C ASN A 257 30.61 5.33 -2.92
N GLU A 258 30.15 4.10 -2.68
CA GLU A 258 30.79 3.20 -1.73
C GLU A 258 32.13 2.69 -2.27
N THR A 259 33.02 2.31 -1.35
CA THR A 259 34.22 1.58 -1.73
C THR A 259 33.84 0.12 -1.94
N PRO A 260 34.11 -0.50 -3.10
CA PRO A 260 33.74 -1.89 -3.33
C PRO A 260 34.45 -2.85 -2.37
N HIS A 261 33.73 -3.86 -1.84
CA HIS A 261 34.32 -4.96 -1.08
C HIS A 261 34.04 -6.31 -1.77
N PRO A 262 34.87 -6.69 -2.76
CA PRO A 262 34.65 -7.89 -3.56
C PRO A 262 34.56 -9.15 -2.70
N GLY A 263 33.50 -9.93 -2.92
CA GLY A 263 33.32 -11.25 -2.31
C GLY A 263 32.61 -11.26 -0.95
N ILE A 264 32.38 -10.11 -0.33
CA ILE A 264 31.72 -10.03 0.99
C ILE A 264 30.44 -9.19 1.01
N ASP A 265 30.25 -8.23 0.10
CA ASP A 265 29.02 -7.42 0.05
C ASP A 265 27.80 -8.26 -0.35
N LEU A 266 26.68 -8.08 0.37
CA LEU A 266 25.43 -8.78 0.06
C LEU A 266 24.84 -8.32 -1.28
N ILE A 267 24.91 -7.03 -1.58
CA ILE A 267 24.65 -6.45 -2.90
C ILE A 267 26.00 -6.08 -3.52
N PRO A 268 26.52 -6.87 -4.47
CA PRO A 268 27.84 -6.62 -5.05
C PRO A 268 27.86 -5.33 -5.87
N TYR A 269 28.88 -4.50 -5.64
CA TYR A 269 29.11 -3.32 -6.47
C TYR A 269 29.45 -3.69 -7.93
N SER A 270 28.77 -3.03 -8.86
CA SER A 270 28.96 -3.08 -10.31
C SER A 270 28.78 -1.68 -10.91
N PRO A 271 29.78 -1.17 -11.65
CA PRO A 271 29.68 0.11 -12.37
C PRO A 271 28.53 0.15 -13.39
N GLU A 272 28.22 -0.98 -14.03
CA GLU A 272 27.14 -1.09 -15.01
C GLU A 272 25.77 -0.87 -14.34
N ALA A 273 25.58 -1.43 -13.15
CA ALA A 273 24.34 -1.25 -12.39
C ALA A 273 24.08 0.23 -12.01
N VAL A 274 25.13 1.03 -11.75
CA VAL A 274 24.98 2.46 -11.43
C VAL A 274 24.25 3.22 -12.54
N GLN A 275 24.52 2.89 -13.81
CA GLN A 275 23.84 3.53 -14.94
C GLN A 275 22.35 3.16 -14.98
N GLU A 276 22.01 1.91 -14.71
CA GLU A 276 20.62 1.42 -14.68
C GLU A 276 19.83 2.02 -13.51
N LEU A 277 20.47 2.18 -12.36
CA LEU A 277 19.87 2.74 -11.14
C LEU A 277 19.50 4.23 -11.28
N SER A 278 20.12 4.97 -12.20
CA SER A 278 19.76 6.38 -12.46
C SER A 278 18.29 6.56 -12.88
N GLN A 279 17.73 5.57 -13.58
CA GLN A 279 16.32 5.59 -14.00
C GLN A 279 15.39 5.29 -12.83
N LEU A 280 15.77 4.35 -11.97
CA LEU A 280 15.04 4.06 -10.74
C LEU A 280 15.02 5.30 -9.84
N TYR A 281 16.15 5.99 -9.70
CA TYR A 281 16.26 7.25 -8.96
C TYR A 281 15.29 8.31 -9.48
N ALA A 282 15.25 8.55 -10.79
CA ALA A 282 14.32 9.51 -11.41
C ALA A 282 12.84 9.10 -11.26
N GLY A 283 12.56 7.79 -11.27
CA GLY A 283 11.23 7.25 -10.96
C GLY A 283 10.80 7.56 -9.53
N MET A 284 11.73 7.47 -8.57
CA MET A 284 11.46 7.83 -7.17
C MET A 284 11.23 9.34 -7.00
N ASP A 285 11.96 10.20 -7.72
CA ASP A 285 11.68 11.65 -7.75
C ASP A 285 10.26 11.95 -8.23
N SER A 286 9.81 11.25 -9.28
CA SER A 286 8.47 11.39 -9.83
C SER A 286 7.40 10.96 -8.81
N LEU A 287 7.62 9.86 -8.10
CA LEU A 287 6.73 9.40 -7.04
C LEU A 287 6.65 10.42 -5.89
N ILE A 288 7.78 10.93 -5.43
CA ILE A 288 7.84 11.96 -4.37
C ILE A 288 7.09 13.21 -4.83
N MET A 289 7.32 13.68 -6.06
CA MET A 289 6.66 14.85 -6.63
C MET A 289 5.14 14.69 -6.63
N VAL A 290 4.65 13.57 -7.17
CA VAL A 290 3.20 13.28 -7.29
C VAL A 290 2.53 13.14 -5.93
N LEU A 291 3.23 12.61 -4.93
CA LEU A 291 2.72 12.50 -3.56
C LEU A 291 2.90 13.78 -2.73
N SER A 292 3.71 14.75 -3.17
CA SER A 292 4.03 15.94 -2.39
C SER A 292 3.18 17.16 -2.73
N GLY A 293 2.48 17.15 -3.86
CA GLY A 293 1.65 18.27 -4.27
C GLY A 293 0.83 18.01 -5.52
N PRO A 294 0.21 19.06 -6.08
CA PRO A 294 -0.49 18.97 -7.35
C PRO A 294 0.49 18.69 -8.49
N TYR A 295 0.11 17.80 -9.41
CA TYR A 295 0.81 17.55 -10.66
C TYR A 295 -0.16 17.63 -11.84
N GLN A 296 0.37 17.90 -13.04
CA GLN A 296 -0.40 17.87 -14.28
C GLN A 296 -0.26 16.48 -14.91
N ALA A 297 -1.36 15.73 -14.94
CA ALA A 297 -1.47 14.51 -15.72
C ALA A 297 -1.85 14.87 -17.16
N TYR A 298 -1.29 14.15 -18.13
CA TYR A 298 -1.57 14.32 -19.55
C TYR A 298 -2.01 12.99 -20.12
N ASN A 299 -3.31 12.88 -20.41
CA ASN A 299 -3.92 11.66 -20.91
C ASN A 299 -5.22 12.01 -21.65
N ASP A 300 -5.76 11.05 -22.37
CA ASP A 300 -7.14 11.11 -22.89
C ASP A 300 -8.06 10.56 -21.81
N PHE A 301 -8.69 11.45 -21.03
CA PHE A 301 -9.47 11.03 -19.85
C PHE A 301 -10.90 10.61 -20.20
N ASN A 302 -11.42 11.09 -21.33
CA ASN A 302 -12.80 10.87 -21.78
C ASN A 302 -12.90 9.88 -22.95
N ASP A 303 -11.78 9.32 -23.41
CA ASP A 303 -11.65 8.39 -24.53
C ASP A 303 -12.13 8.97 -25.89
N ASP A 304 -11.99 10.29 -26.09
CA ASP A 304 -12.37 10.97 -27.34
C ASP A 304 -11.23 11.07 -28.38
N ASN A 305 -10.08 10.47 -28.08
CA ASN A 305 -8.80 10.54 -28.81
C ASN A 305 -8.12 11.92 -28.77
N VAL A 306 -8.55 12.82 -27.89
CA VAL A 306 -7.88 14.10 -27.59
C VAL A 306 -7.22 13.98 -26.23
N GLN A 307 -5.98 14.42 -26.15
CA GLN A 307 -5.23 14.41 -24.90
C GLN A 307 -5.50 15.72 -24.14
N GLU A 308 -5.83 15.61 -22.86
CA GLU A 308 -6.07 16.76 -21.99
C GLU A 308 -5.10 16.81 -20.81
N TYR A 309 -4.99 18.00 -20.23
CA TYR A 309 -4.30 18.22 -18.97
C TYR A 309 -5.29 18.19 -17.82
N LEU A 310 -5.03 17.35 -16.83
CA LEU A 310 -5.78 17.29 -15.58
C LEU A 310 -4.85 17.56 -14.40
N THR A 311 -5.21 18.53 -13.56
CA THR A 311 -4.50 18.72 -12.30
C THR A 311 -4.97 17.68 -11.29
N ILE A 312 -4.06 16.84 -10.80
CA ILE A 312 -4.31 15.82 -9.78
C ILE A 312 -3.45 16.15 -8.56
N ASN A 313 -4.02 16.05 -7.36
CA ASN A 313 -3.34 16.31 -6.10
C ASN A 313 -3.51 15.14 -5.13
N LEU A 314 -2.66 14.11 -5.28
CA LEU A 314 -2.70 12.92 -4.41
C LEU A 314 -2.39 13.26 -2.95
N LYS A 315 -1.64 14.33 -2.67
CA LYS A 315 -1.46 14.79 -1.29
C LYS A 315 -2.80 15.06 -0.61
N ASN A 316 -3.76 15.68 -1.31
CA ASN A 316 -5.08 15.94 -0.73
C ASN A 316 -5.89 14.66 -0.51
N TYR A 317 -5.73 13.64 -1.35
CA TYR A 317 -6.38 12.34 -1.14
C TYR A 317 -5.96 11.68 0.18
N PHE A 318 -4.69 11.83 0.57
CA PHE A 318 -4.17 11.28 1.82
C PHE A 318 -4.37 12.22 3.02
N ASP A 319 -4.10 13.52 2.86
CA ASP A 319 -4.12 14.49 3.96
C ASP A 319 -5.55 14.95 4.32
N ASN A 320 -6.45 14.96 3.32
CA ASN A 320 -7.87 15.27 3.42
C ASN A 320 -8.72 14.05 3.04
N ALA A 321 -8.41 12.89 3.64
CA ALA A 321 -9.08 11.63 3.35
C ALA A 321 -10.62 11.75 3.36
N ILE A 322 -11.26 11.05 2.43
CA ILE A 322 -12.71 11.05 2.26
C ILE A 322 -13.32 10.35 3.47
N ALA A 323 -14.14 11.05 4.27
CA ALA A 323 -14.70 10.46 5.50
C ALA A 323 -15.57 9.22 5.23
N ASN A 324 -16.32 9.22 4.13
CA ASN A 324 -17.09 8.10 3.63
C ASN A 324 -17.25 8.24 2.11
N TYR A 325 -16.83 7.23 1.35
CA TYR A 325 -16.92 7.28 -0.13
C TYR A 325 -18.35 7.37 -0.64
N LYS A 326 -19.31 6.80 0.10
CA LYS A 326 -20.75 6.88 -0.25
C LYS A 326 -21.28 8.31 -0.23
N ALA A 327 -20.65 9.22 0.51
CA ALA A 327 -21.02 10.64 0.52
C ALA A 327 -20.48 11.43 -0.70
N LYS A 328 -19.67 10.80 -1.56
CA LYS A 328 -19.09 11.41 -2.77
C LYS A 328 -19.83 11.05 -4.05
N ILE A 329 -20.79 10.14 -3.98
CA ILE A 329 -21.63 9.76 -5.11
C ILE A 329 -23.01 10.43 -5.02
N PRO A 330 -23.75 10.56 -6.15
CA PRO A 330 -25.08 11.16 -6.15
C PRO A 330 -26.06 10.43 -5.24
N ALA A 331 -27.08 11.12 -4.73
CA ALA A 331 -28.03 10.56 -3.78
C ALA A 331 -28.77 9.33 -4.35
N TYR A 332 -28.94 8.30 -3.51
CA TYR A 332 -29.55 7.04 -3.89
C TYR A 332 -30.41 6.45 -2.75
N THR A 333 -31.21 5.45 -3.09
CA THR A 333 -31.82 4.49 -2.17
C THR A 333 -31.21 3.12 -2.39
N VAL A 334 -31.24 2.25 -1.38
CA VAL A 334 -30.70 0.90 -1.45
C VAL A 334 -31.87 -0.09 -1.49
N SER A 335 -31.78 -1.07 -2.37
CA SER A 335 -32.48 -2.35 -2.26
C SER A 335 -31.47 -3.48 -2.40
N VAL A 336 -31.92 -4.71 -2.20
CA VAL A 336 -31.05 -5.89 -2.24
C VAL A 336 -31.64 -6.96 -3.14
N GLU A 337 -30.78 -7.62 -3.90
CA GLU A 337 -31.13 -8.74 -4.79
C GLU A 337 -30.23 -9.94 -4.49
N ALA A 338 -30.67 -11.14 -4.86
CA ALA A 338 -29.81 -12.31 -4.80
C ALA A 338 -28.72 -12.21 -5.88
N GLY A 339 -27.48 -12.45 -5.48
CA GLY A 339 -26.32 -12.59 -6.35
C GLY A 339 -26.28 -13.94 -7.06
N ASN A 340 -25.22 -14.15 -7.84
CA ASN A 340 -25.07 -15.32 -8.69
C ASN A 340 -24.50 -16.54 -7.95
N HIS A 341 -23.85 -16.35 -6.80
CA HIS A 341 -23.16 -17.41 -6.06
C HIS A 341 -23.71 -17.64 -4.64
N GLY A 342 -24.91 -17.13 -4.35
CA GLY A 342 -25.60 -17.31 -3.05
C GLY A 342 -25.47 -16.11 -2.10
N GLU A 343 -24.62 -15.14 -2.44
CA GLU A 343 -24.52 -13.83 -1.82
C GLU A 343 -25.72 -12.93 -2.14
N TYR A 344 -25.81 -11.81 -1.43
CA TYR A 344 -26.70 -10.70 -1.73
C TYR A 344 -25.91 -9.52 -2.30
N VAL A 345 -26.47 -8.89 -3.33
CA VAL A 345 -25.91 -7.70 -3.97
C VAL A 345 -26.78 -6.49 -3.65
N ALA A 346 -26.18 -5.32 -3.45
CA ALA A 346 -26.94 -4.10 -3.30
C ALA A 346 -27.31 -3.53 -4.67
N VAL A 347 -28.50 -2.95 -4.76
CA VAL A 347 -28.97 -2.19 -5.91
C VAL A 347 -29.16 -0.75 -5.47
N LEU A 348 -28.33 0.14 -6.02
CA LEU A 348 -28.41 1.56 -5.74
C LEU A 348 -29.32 2.19 -6.79
N THR A 349 -30.47 2.71 -6.38
CA THR A 349 -31.36 3.48 -7.25
C THR A 349 -31.11 4.97 -7.01
N TRP A 350 -30.61 5.68 -8.01
CA TRP A 350 -30.39 7.11 -7.93
C TRP A 350 -31.71 7.85 -7.72
N GLN A 351 -31.73 8.83 -6.82
CA GLN A 351 -32.87 9.72 -6.64
C GLN A 351 -33.08 10.63 -7.86
N ALA A 352 -32.03 10.85 -8.64
CA ALA A 352 -32.10 11.54 -9.91
C ALA A 352 -32.94 10.72 -10.92
N THR A 353 -33.90 11.38 -11.56
CA THR A 353 -34.73 10.77 -12.62
C THR A 353 -34.20 11.04 -14.04
N SER A 354 -33.05 11.70 -14.15
CA SER A 354 -32.37 12.00 -15.41
C SER A 354 -30.88 12.23 -15.17
N PHE A 355 -30.08 12.00 -16.21
CA PHE A 355 -28.63 12.27 -16.19
C PHE A 355 -28.28 13.72 -15.79
N SER A 356 -29.08 14.70 -16.22
CA SER A 356 -28.88 16.11 -15.87
C SER A 356 -29.06 16.40 -14.37
N ASN A 357 -29.86 15.58 -13.68
CA ASN A 357 -30.15 15.73 -12.25
C ASN A 357 -29.28 14.79 -11.38
N TRP A 358 -28.47 13.93 -12.00
CA TRP A 358 -27.57 13.00 -11.32
C TRP A 358 -26.26 13.72 -10.94
N ILE A 359 -26.30 14.50 -9.86
CA ILE A 359 -25.22 15.43 -9.49
C ILE A 359 -24.24 14.82 -8.48
N PHE A 360 -22.95 14.88 -8.79
CA PHE A 360 -21.89 14.56 -7.83
C PHE A 360 -21.75 15.69 -6.80
N PRO A 361 -21.87 15.39 -5.49
CA PRO A 361 -21.92 16.42 -4.44
C PRO A 361 -20.58 17.14 -4.24
N ASP A 362 -19.46 16.50 -4.59
CA ASP A 362 -18.12 17.09 -4.53
C ASP A 362 -17.27 16.64 -5.73
N PRO A 363 -17.32 17.39 -6.84
CA PRO A 363 -16.55 17.10 -8.04
C PRO A 363 -15.03 17.13 -7.85
N THR A 364 -14.54 17.77 -6.77
CA THR A 364 -13.11 17.85 -6.48
C THR A 364 -12.60 16.60 -5.75
N PHE A 365 -13.49 15.77 -5.19
CA PHE A 365 -13.16 14.63 -4.34
C PHE A 365 -12.17 15.01 -3.22
N ASN A 366 -12.58 15.92 -2.34
CA ASN A 366 -11.74 16.49 -1.28
C ASN A 366 -10.46 17.18 -1.80
N GLY A 367 -10.52 17.76 -2.99
CA GLY A 367 -9.39 18.43 -3.62
C GLY A 367 -8.35 17.50 -4.24
N LEU A 368 -8.67 16.21 -4.45
CA LEU A 368 -7.90 15.32 -5.33
C LEU A 368 -7.87 15.85 -6.77
N LEU A 369 -8.99 16.42 -7.22
CA LEU A 369 -9.19 17.02 -8.54
C LEU A 369 -9.44 18.52 -8.38
N PRO A 370 -8.44 19.33 -7.95
CA PRO A 370 -8.65 20.72 -7.56
C PRO A 370 -9.13 21.62 -8.72
N GLY A 371 -8.88 21.21 -9.98
CA GLY A 371 -9.37 21.92 -11.16
C GLY A 371 -10.82 21.61 -11.56
N ILE A 372 -11.41 20.53 -11.03
CA ILE A 372 -12.77 20.10 -11.38
C ILE A 372 -13.74 20.66 -10.35
N THR A 373 -14.27 21.85 -10.63
CA THR A 373 -15.09 22.62 -9.68
C THR A 373 -16.59 22.43 -9.85
N THR A 374 -17.03 21.72 -10.89
CA THR A 374 -18.45 21.47 -11.17
C THR A 374 -18.70 20.03 -11.61
N ASP A 375 -19.92 19.54 -11.37
CA ASP A 375 -20.40 18.22 -11.82
C ASP A 375 -20.29 18.07 -13.35
N ALA A 376 -20.65 19.12 -14.09
CA ALA A 376 -20.54 19.13 -15.55
C ALA A 376 -19.08 18.95 -16.02
N MET A 377 -18.13 19.62 -15.36
CA MET A 377 -16.71 19.43 -15.66
C MET A 377 -16.26 18.01 -15.34
N LEU A 378 -16.68 17.43 -14.21
CA LEU A 378 -16.34 16.06 -13.85
C LEU A 378 -16.80 15.08 -14.92
N LYS A 379 -18.08 15.14 -15.29
CA LYS A 379 -18.68 14.29 -16.31
C LYS A 379 -17.99 14.45 -17.66
N GLN A 380 -17.74 15.69 -18.08
CA GLN A 380 -17.03 15.98 -19.33
C GLN A 380 -15.61 15.42 -19.32
N THR A 381 -14.84 15.66 -18.25
CA THR A 381 -13.45 15.21 -18.15
C THR A 381 -13.33 13.69 -18.19
N PHE A 382 -14.28 12.95 -17.61
CA PHE A 382 -14.24 11.49 -17.59
C PHE A 382 -15.13 10.82 -18.64
N GLY A 383 -15.65 11.58 -19.61
CA GLY A 383 -16.46 11.04 -20.70
C GLY A 383 -17.78 10.41 -20.23
N ILE A 384 -18.30 10.81 -19.07
CA ILE A 384 -19.55 10.30 -18.52
C ILE A 384 -20.69 10.97 -19.28
N THR A 385 -21.45 10.19 -20.03
CA THR A 385 -22.55 10.68 -20.87
C THR A 385 -23.92 10.19 -20.39
N ALA A 386 -24.99 10.72 -21.00
CA ALA A 386 -26.34 10.23 -20.75
C ALA A 386 -26.55 8.77 -21.22
N ALA A 387 -25.70 8.25 -22.10
CA ALA A 387 -25.77 6.86 -22.55
C ALA A 387 -25.20 5.89 -21.50
N ASP A 388 -24.30 6.36 -20.64
CA ASP A 388 -23.70 5.58 -19.55
C ASP A 388 -24.55 5.58 -18.27
N TRP A 389 -25.59 6.41 -18.24
CA TRP A 389 -26.43 6.59 -17.07
C TRP A 389 -27.61 5.63 -17.05
N GLU A 390 -27.65 4.82 -16.01
CA GLU A 390 -28.81 4.02 -15.64
C GLU A 390 -29.36 4.52 -14.31
N GLN A 391 -30.69 4.51 -14.15
CA GLN A 391 -31.33 4.99 -12.92
C GLN A 391 -30.99 4.09 -11.72
N SER A 392 -30.66 2.82 -11.94
CA SER A 392 -30.23 1.89 -10.89
C SER A 392 -28.98 1.16 -11.32
N VAL A 393 -28.14 0.80 -10.35
CA VAL A 393 -26.93 0.01 -10.58
C VAL A 393 -26.76 -1.07 -9.52
N ARG A 394 -26.31 -2.25 -9.95
CA ARG A 394 -25.95 -3.37 -9.07
C ARG A 394 -24.50 -3.18 -8.59
N VAL A 395 -24.27 -3.37 -7.29
CA VAL A 395 -22.98 -3.21 -6.64
C VAL A 395 -22.71 -4.41 -5.72
N GLY A 396 -21.52 -5.00 -5.84
CA GLY A 396 -21.13 -6.21 -5.11
C GLY A 396 -21.25 -7.53 -5.90
N ASP A 397 -21.24 -7.48 -7.25
CA ASP A 397 -21.39 -8.64 -8.17
C ASP A 397 -20.08 -8.92 -8.93
#